data_AF-A1C5R9-F1
#
_entry.id   AF-A1C5R9-F1
#
_cell.length_a   1.000
_cell.length_b   1.000
_cell.length_c   1.000
_cell.angle_alpha   90.00
_cell.angle_beta   90.00
_cell.angle_gamma   90.00
#
_symmetry.space_group_name_H-M   'P 1'
#
loop_
_entity.id
_entity.type
_entity.pdbx_description
1 polymer ?
#
loop_
_entity_poly.entity_id
_entity_poly.type
_entity_poly.pdbx_seq_one_letter_code
_entity_poly.pdbx_strand_id
1 'polypeptide(L)'
;MEKLAQIVNYSIESDLYADIRHKKPEDPEPDPTAERLVKESRKDVIFSDKKFWDGARIEQVRQHFADYLRASKERGYGRFEGCLIINEQSLKSIVASPLPRRGEGPQRHSQPYGFVGMIDGRYPETRYNPQYTGFMRVELPCLWPLYGELTSKYMWELCPSVPEGLIPVYDGGTGKSHDEEGNTRPIATDRRVRLF
;
A
#
# COMPACT_ATOMS: atom_id res chain seq x y z
N MET A 1 -0.87 -4.60 -15.01
CA MET A 1 -0.25 -3.32 -14.59
C MET A 1 -1.14 -2.12 -14.82
N GLU A 2 -1.81 -2.00 -15.97
CA GLU A 2 -2.70 -0.86 -16.26
C GLU A 2 -3.76 -0.61 -15.17
N LYS A 3 -4.45 -1.67 -14.71
CA LYS A 3 -5.44 -1.57 -13.64
C LYS A 3 -4.87 -1.01 -12.32
N LEU A 4 -3.66 -1.43 -11.94
CA LEU A 4 -2.99 -0.90 -10.75
C LEU A 4 -2.68 0.60 -10.93
N ALA A 5 -2.19 1.00 -12.10
CA ALA A 5 -1.93 2.40 -12.40
C ALA A 5 -3.22 3.24 -12.36
N GLN A 6 -4.33 2.73 -12.88
CA GLN A 6 -5.64 3.37 -12.80
C GLN A 6 -6.09 3.57 -11.34
N ILE A 7 -5.91 2.54 -10.49
CA ILE A 7 -6.26 2.65 -9.07
C ILE A 7 -5.40 3.67 -8.34
N VAL A 8 -4.08 3.65 -8.54
CA VAL A 8 -3.18 4.63 -7.91
C VAL A 8 -3.48 6.05 -8.39
N ASN A 9 -3.73 6.25 -9.69
CA ASN A 9 -4.11 7.55 -10.23
C ASN A 9 -5.43 8.06 -9.65
N TYR A 10 -6.42 7.17 -9.49
CA TYR A 10 -7.67 7.52 -8.82
C TYR A 10 -7.42 7.91 -7.36
N SER A 11 -6.58 7.18 -6.63
CA SER A 11 -6.27 7.50 -5.24
C SER A 11 -5.55 8.85 -5.10
N ILE A 12 -4.66 9.22 -6.03
CA ILE A 12 -4.05 10.56 -6.08
C ILE A 12 -5.12 11.64 -6.28
N GLU A 13 -6.08 11.41 -7.18
CA GLU A 13 -7.19 12.34 -7.42
C GLU A 13 -8.22 12.36 -6.29
N SER A 14 -8.21 11.38 -5.39
CA SER A 14 -9.21 11.26 -4.32
C SER A 14 -9.18 12.42 -3.35
N ASP A 15 -8.00 13.01 -3.10
CA ASP A 15 -7.85 14.16 -2.21
C ASP A 15 -8.55 15.39 -2.84
N LEU A 16 -8.28 15.66 -4.13
CA LEU A 16 -8.98 16.67 -4.91
C LEU A 16 -10.51 16.44 -4.95
N TYR A 17 -10.96 15.19 -5.13
CA TYR A 17 -12.39 14.88 -5.13
C TYR A 17 -13.04 15.08 -3.75
N ALA A 18 -12.31 14.86 -2.66
CA ALA A 18 -12.79 15.12 -1.31
C ALA A 18 -13.00 16.63 -1.10
N ASP A 19 -12.05 17.45 -1.53
CA ASP A 19 -12.15 18.90 -1.47
C ASP A 19 -13.35 19.42 -2.26
N ILE A 20 -13.53 18.95 -3.51
CA ILE A 20 -14.69 19.30 -4.34
C ILE A 20 -16.01 18.91 -3.66
N ARG A 21 -16.07 17.74 -3.02
CA ARG A 21 -17.30 17.23 -2.38
C ARG A 21 -17.68 18.01 -1.13
N HIS A 22 -16.71 18.47 -0.36
CA HIS A 22 -16.93 19.19 0.89
C HIS A 22 -16.91 20.71 0.72
N LYS A 23 -16.70 21.18 -0.50
CA LYS A 23 -16.74 22.57 -0.90
C LYS A 23 -18.09 23.24 -0.60
N LYS A 24 -18.04 24.43 -0.01
CA LYS A 24 -19.18 25.35 0.08
C LYS A 24 -19.21 26.30 -1.13
N PRO A 25 -20.38 26.88 -1.49
CA PRO A 25 -20.48 27.78 -2.63
C PRO A 25 -19.49 28.94 -2.64
N GLU A 26 -19.10 29.43 -1.46
CA GLU A 26 -18.15 30.52 -1.25
C GLU A 26 -16.66 30.12 -1.33
N ASP A 27 -16.36 28.82 -1.29
CA ASP A 27 -14.98 28.34 -1.31
C ASP A 27 -14.38 28.47 -2.72
N PRO A 28 -13.06 28.73 -2.84
CA PRO A 28 -12.39 28.71 -4.13
C PRO A 28 -12.48 27.32 -4.79
N GLU A 29 -12.36 27.27 -6.12
CA GLU A 29 -12.20 25.97 -6.79
C GLU A 29 -10.90 25.29 -6.35
N PRO A 30 -10.95 23.99 -5.99
CA PRO A 30 -9.74 23.23 -5.69
C PRO A 30 -8.77 23.23 -6.87
N ASP A 31 -7.49 23.50 -6.61
CA ASP A 31 -6.44 23.55 -7.63
C ASP A 31 -5.90 22.14 -7.93
N PRO A 32 -6.11 21.58 -9.14
CA PRO A 32 -5.66 20.23 -9.49
C PRO A 32 -4.16 20.16 -9.81
N THR A 33 -3.42 21.26 -9.68
CA THR A 33 -2.02 21.35 -10.10
C THR A 33 -1.14 20.38 -9.32
N ALA A 34 -1.38 20.19 -8.03
CA ALA A 34 -0.58 19.27 -7.21
C ALA A 34 -0.74 17.81 -7.68
N GLU A 35 -1.97 17.33 -7.85
CA GLU A 35 -2.27 15.97 -8.31
C GLU A 35 -1.76 15.74 -9.73
N ARG A 36 -1.87 16.77 -10.60
CA ARG A 36 -1.32 16.71 -11.95
C ARG A 36 0.20 16.54 -11.91
N LEU A 37 0.91 17.38 -11.15
CA LEU A 37 2.36 17.33 -11.03
C LEU A 37 2.85 15.99 -10.47
N VAL A 38 2.16 15.43 -9.47
CA VAL A 38 2.47 14.09 -8.95
C VAL A 38 2.32 13.04 -10.05
N LYS A 39 1.22 13.03 -10.79
CA LYS A 39 0.99 12.05 -11.88
C LYS A 39 2.03 12.18 -13.01
N GLU A 40 2.42 13.40 -13.38
CA GLU A 40 3.39 13.66 -14.44
C GLU A 40 4.84 13.37 -14.02
N SER A 41 5.18 13.59 -12.76
CA SER A 41 6.54 13.37 -12.25
C SER A 41 6.78 11.97 -11.68
N ARG A 42 5.73 11.20 -11.36
CA ARG A 42 5.85 9.82 -10.88
C ARG A 42 6.58 8.96 -11.91
N LYS A 43 7.69 8.34 -11.49
CA LYS A 43 8.42 7.34 -12.27
C LYS A 43 8.47 6.04 -11.49
N ASP A 44 7.77 5.04 -12.00
CA ASP A 44 7.74 3.70 -11.40
C ASP A 44 8.99 2.91 -11.85
N VAL A 45 9.74 2.37 -10.88
CA VAL A 45 10.88 1.47 -11.15
C VAL A 45 10.38 0.04 -11.02
N ILE A 46 10.45 -0.73 -12.12
CA ILE A 46 9.86 -2.07 -12.20
C ILE A 46 10.96 -3.11 -12.46
N PHE A 47 11.05 -4.10 -11.57
CA PHE A 47 11.85 -5.30 -11.76
C PHE A 47 10.92 -6.46 -12.19
N SER A 48 11.11 -7.01 -13.38
CA SER A 48 10.19 -8.00 -13.97
C SER A 48 10.86 -9.17 -14.70
N ASP A 49 12.17 -9.37 -14.52
CA ASP A 49 12.86 -10.54 -15.06
C ASP A 49 12.30 -11.84 -14.46
N LYS A 50 11.44 -12.51 -15.26
CA LYS A 50 10.76 -13.73 -14.87
C LYS A 50 11.73 -14.84 -14.43
N LYS A 51 12.89 -14.97 -15.08
CA LYS A 51 13.87 -16.03 -14.73
C LYS A 51 14.45 -15.82 -13.33
N PHE A 52 14.53 -14.57 -12.90
CA PHE A 52 15.08 -14.20 -11.61
C PHE A 52 14.01 -14.20 -10.51
N TRP A 53 12.78 -13.78 -10.83
CA TRP A 53 11.72 -13.55 -9.84
C TRP A 53 10.75 -14.72 -9.64
N ASP A 54 10.64 -15.65 -10.59
CA ASP A 54 9.78 -16.83 -10.43
C ASP A 54 10.27 -17.69 -9.26
N GLY A 55 9.41 -17.87 -8.25
CA GLY A 55 9.74 -18.62 -7.04
C GLY A 55 10.68 -17.91 -6.08
N ALA A 56 11.03 -16.64 -6.33
CA ALA A 56 11.87 -15.85 -5.43
C ALA A 56 11.21 -15.71 -4.06
N ARG A 57 12.00 -15.96 -3.01
CA ARG A 57 11.57 -15.78 -1.62
C ARG A 57 11.60 -14.30 -1.25
N ILE A 58 10.81 -13.92 -0.25
CA ILE A 58 10.73 -12.55 0.27
C ILE A 58 12.13 -12.04 0.67
N GLU A 59 12.98 -12.89 1.23
CA GLU A 59 14.34 -12.54 1.63
C GLU A 59 15.22 -12.15 0.43
N GLN A 60 15.05 -12.84 -0.71
CA GLN A 60 15.79 -12.54 -1.94
C GLN A 60 15.35 -11.20 -2.53
N VAL A 61 14.04 -10.94 -2.54
CA VAL A 61 13.48 -9.65 -2.98
C VAL A 61 13.97 -8.53 -2.07
N ARG A 62 13.96 -8.74 -0.75
CA ARG A 62 14.44 -7.77 0.25
C ARG A 62 15.91 -7.45 0.03
N GLN A 63 16.76 -8.47 -0.14
CA GLN A 63 18.19 -8.26 -0.36
C GLN A 63 18.45 -7.47 -1.63
N HIS A 64 17.81 -7.85 -2.74
CA HIS A 64 17.94 -7.12 -3.99
C HIS A 64 17.46 -5.67 -3.87
N PHE A 65 16.36 -5.42 -3.16
CA PHE A 65 15.87 -4.08 -2.92
C PHE A 65 16.84 -3.26 -2.04
N ALA A 66 17.42 -3.85 -1.00
CA ALA A 66 18.46 -3.21 -0.19
C ALA A 66 19.71 -2.87 -1.04
N ASP A 67 20.12 -3.75 -1.94
CA ASP A 67 21.22 -3.51 -2.88
C ASP A 67 20.91 -2.34 -3.83
N TYR A 68 19.69 -2.32 -4.38
CA TYR A 68 19.20 -1.23 -5.20
C TYR A 68 19.21 0.10 -4.43
N LEU A 69 18.67 0.13 -3.20
CA LEU A 69 18.68 1.33 -2.36
C LEU A 69 20.10 1.82 -2.11
N ARG A 70 21.04 0.93 -1.76
CA ARG A 70 22.46 1.27 -1.56
C ARG A 70 23.09 1.88 -2.82
N ALA A 71 22.85 1.28 -3.99
CA ALA A 71 23.36 1.80 -5.26
C ALA A 71 22.70 3.14 -5.67
N SER A 72 21.47 3.40 -5.24
CA SER A 72 20.74 4.63 -5.55
C SER A 72 21.10 5.82 -4.65
N LYS A 73 21.84 5.63 -3.54
CA LYS A 73 22.15 6.70 -2.56
C LYS A 73 22.85 7.93 -3.17
N GLU A 74 23.51 7.78 -4.32
CA GLU A 74 24.14 8.87 -5.05
C GLU A 74 23.19 9.65 -5.98
N ARG A 75 21.99 9.13 -6.27
CA ARG A 75 21.03 9.68 -7.25
C ARG A 75 19.85 10.43 -6.62
N GLY A 76 19.93 10.70 -5.33
CA GLY A 76 18.85 11.29 -4.53
C GLY A 76 18.03 10.19 -3.84
N TYR A 77 17.61 10.47 -2.61
CA TYR A 77 16.73 9.58 -1.86
C TYR A 77 15.48 9.31 -2.69
N GLY A 78 15.29 8.07 -3.16
CA GLY A 78 13.94 7.56 -3.27
C GLY A 78 13.36 7.69 -1.87
N ARG A 79 12.48 8.67 -1.64
CA ARG A 79 11.96 9.00 -0.29
C ARG A 79 11.30 7.79 0.39
N PHE A 80 11.04 6.72 -0.36
CA PHE A 80 10.32 5.54 0.07
C PHE A 80 11.23 4.33 0.05
N GLU A 81 11.38 3.73 1.21
CA GLU A 81 12.14 2.50 1.42
C GLU A 81 11.19 1.29 1.48
N GLY A 82 10.06 1.37 0.76
CA GLY A 82 9.10 0.28 0.59
C GLY A 82 9.14 -0.26 -0.83
N CYS A 83 9.20 -1.59 -0.98
CA CYS A 83 9.16 -2.26 -2.28
C CYS A 83 7.83 -2.99 -2.46
N LEU A 84 7.06 -2.64 -3.49
CA LEU A 84 5.83 -3.34 -3.84
C LEU A 84 6.12 -4.69 -4.49
N ILE A 85 5.45 -5.74 -4.02
CA ILE A 85 5.47 -7.08 -4.62
C ILE A 85 4.13 -7.37 -5.27
N ILE A 86 4.19 -7.76 -6.54
CA ILE A 86 3.04 -8.28 -7.28
C ILE A 86 3.33 -9.74 -7.60
N ASN A 87 2.97 -10.63 -6.68
CA ASN A 87 2.99 -12.08 -6.88
C ASN A 87 1.66 -12.57 -7.49
N GLU A 88 1.53 -13.88 -7.71
CA GLU A 88 0.33 -14.47 -8.31
C GLU A 88 -0.94 -14.15 -7.52
N GLN A 89 -0.89 -14.22 -6.18
CA GLN A 89 -2.02 -13.89 -5.31
C GLN A 89 -2.41 -12.41 -5.42
N SER A 90 -1.42 -11.51 -5.43
CA SER A 90 -1.64 -10.07 -5.62
C SER A 90 -2.25 -9.80 -7.00
N LEU A 91 -1.78 -10.49 -8.04
CA LEU A 91 -2.32 -10.35 -9.40
C LEU A 91 -3.78 -10.81 -9.49
N LYS A 92 -4.11 -11.98 -8.93
CA LYS A 92 -5.50 -12.47 -8.84
C LYS A 92 -6.39 -11.47 -8.10
N SER A 93 -5.90 -10.95 -6.98
CA SER A 93 -6.58 -9.95 -6.17
C SER A 93 -6.81 -8.63 -6.91
N ILE A 94 -5.80 -8.10 -7.62
CA ILE A 94 -5.92 -6.92 -8.48
C ILE A 94 -6.92 -7.16 -9.61
N VAL A 95 -6.92 -8.34 -10.25
CA VAL A 95 -7.85 -8.64 -11.34
C VAL A 95 -9.30 -8.72 -10.83
N ALA A 96 -9.52 -9.30 -9.65
CA ALA A 96 -10.84 -9.42 -9.04
C ALA A 96 -11.39 -8.11 -8.46
N SER A 97 -10.52 -7.14 -8.13
CA SER A 97 -10.95 -5.89 -7.49
C SER A 97 -11.86 -5.04 -8.38
N PRO A 98 -12.81 -4.28 -7.84
CA PRO A 98 -13.54 -3.29 -8.63
C PRO A 98 -12.61 -2.17 -9.10
N LEU A 99 -12.89 -1.62 -10.29
CA LEU A 99 -12.31 -0.33 -10.65
C LEU A 99 -13.00 0.78 -9.84
N PRO A 100 -12.25 1.75 -9.31
CA PRO A 100 -12.84 2.88 -8.63
C PRO A 100 -13.66 3.73 -9.62
N ARG A 101 -14.85 4.16 -9.20
CA ARG A 101 -15.76 4.98 -10.00
C ARG A 101 -15.75 6.42 -9.53
N ARG A 102 -15.77 7.37 -10.46
CA ARG A 102 -15.89 8.81 -10.14
C ARG A 102 -17.24 9.07 -9.48
N GLY A 103 -17.24 9.85 -8.40
CA GLY A 103 -18.46 10.24 -7.67
C GLY A 103 -18.93 9.24 -6.63
N GLU A 104 -18.47 7.99 -6.66
CA GLU A 104 -18.64 7.10 -5.51
C GLU A 104 -17.67 7.59 -4.42
N GLY A 105 -18.17 7.76 -3.19
CA GLY A 105 -17.27 7.97 -2.05
C GLY A 105 -16.28 6.83 -1.91
N PRO A 106 -15.25 6.99 -1.06
CA PRO A 106 -14.43 5.86 -0.68
C PRO A 106 -15.40 4.89 0.04
N GLN A 107 -15.94 3.92 -0.70
CA GLN A 107 -16.82 2.87 -0.18
C GLN A 107 -15.95 1.90 0.62
N ARG A 108 -15.33 2.39 1.70
CA ARG A 108 -14.26 1.71 2.45
C ARG A 108 -14.70 0.37 3.06
N HIS A 109 -15.98 0.01 2.97
CA HIS A 109 -16.59 -0.99 3.84
C HIS A 109 -17.48 -2.04 3.15
N SER A 110 -17.73 -1.98 1.83
CA SER A 110 -18.70 -2.89 1.18
C SER A 110 -18.11 -3.90 0.19
N GLN A 111 -16.90 -3.69 -0.35
CA GLN A 111 -16.27 -4.61 -1.29
C GLN A 111 -14.85 -4.98 -0.87
N PRO A 112 -14.42 -6.24 -1.05
CA PRO A 112 -13.05 -6.63 -0.80
C PRO A 112 -12.14 -5.89 -1.78
N TYR A 113 -11.26 -5.05 -1.25
CA TYR A 113 -10.27 -4.38 -2.06
C TYR A 113 -9.19 -5.37 -2.48
N GLY A 114 -8.65 -5.15 -3.68
CA GLY A 114 -7.43 -5.84 -4.09
C GLY A 114 -6.28 -5.49 -3.15
N PHE A 115 -5.21 -6.27 -3.17
CA PHE A 115 -4.00 -5.99 -2.39
C PHE A 115 -2.72 -6.24 -3.18
N VAL A 116 -1.62 -5.70 -2.65
CA VAL A 116 -0.23 -6.01 -3.05
C VAL A 116 0.61 -6.30 -1.81
N GLY A 117 1.71 -7.02 -1.97
CA GLY A 117 2.72 -7.13 -0.92
C GLY A 117 3.58 -5.86 -0.85
N MET A 118 4.15 -5.58 0.32
CA MET A 118 5.16 -4.55 0.53
C MET A 118 6.26 -5.07 1.44
N ILE A 119 7.51 -4.90 1.01
CA ILE A 119 8.72 -5.16 1.81
C ILE A 119 9.28 -3.84 2.32
N ASP A 120 9.67 -3.85 3.60
CA ASP A 120 10.48 -2.81 4.21
C ASP A 120 11.96 -3.01 3.87
N GLY A 121 12.54 -2.02 3.20
CA GLY A 121 13.96 -1.97 2.87
C GLY A 121 14.88 -1.73 4.07
N ARG A 122 14.33 -1.24 5.20
CA ARG A 122 15.07 -1.02 6.47
C ARG A 122 15.10 -2.24 7.37
N TYR A 123 14.33 -3.30 7.06
CA TYR A 123 14.33 -4.50 7.90
C TYR A 123 15.68 -5.25 7.81
N PRO A 124 16.30 -5.72 8.93
CA PRO A 124 15.77 -5.84 10.29
C PRO A 124 16.22 -4.76 11.29
N GLU A 125 16.37 -3.50 10.90
CA GLU A 125 16.95 -2.44 11.75
C GLU A 125 16.11 -2.06 13.01
N THR A 126 14.99 -2.74 13.28
CA THR A 126 14.07 -2.38 14.37
C THR A 126 14.17 -3.36 15.55
N ARG A 127 14.32 -2.83 16.78
CA ARG A 127 14.25 -3.60 18.03
C ARG A 127 12.89 -3.50 18.74
N TYR A 128 11.98 -2.67 18.22
CA TYR A 128 10.77 -2.24 18.95
C TYR A 128 9.56 -3.14 18.73
N ASN A 129 9.51 -3.89 17.64
CA ASN A 129 8.44 -4.85 17.38
C ASN A 129 9.03 -6.22 16.96
N PRO A 130 9.18 -7.18 17.88
CA PRO A 130 9.76 -8.49 17.57
C PRO A 130 8.87 -9.35 16.67
N GLN A 131 7.58 -9.01 16.52
CA GLN A 131 6.64 -9.71 15.63
C GLN A 131 6.66 -9.13 14.20
N TYR A 132 7.27 -7.96 14.01
CA TYR A 132 7.37 -7.34 12.69
C TYR A 132 8.39 -8.07 11.84
N THR A 133 7.97 -8.56 10.67
CA THR A 133 8.81 -9.36 9.77
C THR A 133 9.35 -8.56 8.58
N GLY A 134 9.15 -7.24 8.56
CA GLY A 134 9.51 -6.41 7.41
C GLY A 134 8.64 -6.63 6.18
N PHE A 135 7.46 -7.21 6.36
CA PHE A 135 6.51 -7.50 5.29
C PHE A 135 5.08 -7.22 5.74
N MET A 136 4.29 -6.62 4.85
CA MET A 136 2.84 -6.51 4.99
C MET A 136 2.17 -6.53 3.63
N ARG A 137 0.87 -6.80 3.60
CA ARG A 137 0.02 -6.49 2.44
C ARG A 137 -0.56 -5.09 2.57
N VAL A 138 -0.93 -4.49 1.45
CA VAL A 138 -1.52 -3.15 1.39
C VAL A 138 -2.76 -3.22 0.50
N GLU A 139 -3.90 -2.76 1.02
CA GLU A 139 -5.10 -2.60 0.19
C GLU A 139 -4.87 -1.53 -0.87
N LEU A 140 -5.26 -1.80 -2.10
CA LEU A 140 -4.96 -0.93 -3.24
C LEU A 140 -5.41 0.54 -3.06
N PRO A 141 -6.59 0.85 -2.50
CA PRO A 141 -7.00 2.23 -2.25
C PRO A 141 -6.06 2.97 -1.28
N CYS A 142 -5.36 2.22 -0.44
CA CYS A 142 -4.52 2.74 0.64
C CYS A 142 -3.07 2.96 0.22
N LEU A 143 -2.69 2.66 -1.03
CA LEU A 143 -1.33 2.90 -1.53
C LEU A 143 -0.93 4.37 -1.50
N TRP A 144 -1.84 5.29 -1.86
CA TRP A 144 -1.57 6.73 -1.82
C TRP A 144 -1.57 7.30 -0.38
N PRO A 145 -2.56 7.00 0.49
CA PRO A 145 -2.45 7.34 1.90
C PRO A 145 -1.19 6.80 2.57
N LEU A 146 -0.81 5.56 2.27
CA LEU A 146 0.41 4.94 2.80
C LEU A 146 1.67 5.69 2.33
N TYR A 147 1.70 6.13 1.07
CA TYR A 147 2.76 7.00 0.57
C TYR A 147 2.87 8.28 1.42
N GLY A 148 1.75 8.91 1.79
CA GLY A 148 1.76 10.05 2.70
C GLY A 148 2.32 9.71 4.09
N GLU A 149 1.85 8.62 4.70
CA GLU A 149 2.26 8.18 6.04
C GLU A 149 3.76 7.87 6.12
N LEU A 150 4.31 7.18 5.11
CA LEU A 150 5.72 6.81 5.04
C LEU A 150 6.68 8.01 4.91
N THR A 151 6.16 9.24 4.72
CA THR A 151 6.98 10.45 4.79
C THR A 151 7.37 10.83 6.21
N SER A 152 6.63 10.37 7.22
CA SER A 152 6.81 10.74 8.63
C SER A 152 6.89 9.56 9.59
N LYS A 153 6.43 8.38 9.16
CA LYS A 153 6.42 7.15 9.96
C LYS A 153 7.21 6.04 9.26
N TYR A 154 7.68 5.09 10.05
CA TYR A 154 8.27 3.86 9.56
C TYR A 154 7.21 2.80 9.26
N MET A 155 7.52 1.87 8.35
CA MET A 155 6.58 0.80 8.02
C MET A 155 6.24 -0.08 9.24
N TRP A 156 7.16 -0.28 10.18
CA TRP A 156 6.89 -1.02 11.42
C TRP A 156 5.87 -0.35 12.35
N GLU A 157 5.70 0.97 12.28
CA GLU A 157 4.69 1.72 13.04
C GLU A 157 3.29 1.59 12.41
N LEU A 158 3.26 1.38 11.10
CA LEU A 158 2.03 1.28 10.30
C LEU A 158 1.57 -0.17 10.13
N CYS A 159 2.50 -1.12 10.24
CA CYS A 159 2.23 -2.54 10.06
C CYS A 159 1.40 -3.09 11.23
N PRO A 160 0.20 -3.63 10.97
CA PRO A 160 -0.62 -4.22 12.03
C PRO A 160 0.07 -5.39 12.72
N SER A 161 -0.11 -5.51 14.03
CA SER A 161 0.22 -6.75 14.75
C SER A 161 -0.88 -7.78 14.52
N VAL A 162 -0.47 -8.97 14.09
CA VAL A 162 -1.38 -10.08 13.77
C VAL A 162 -0.87 -11.38 14.39
N PRO A 163 -1.75 -12.36 14.66
CA PRO A 163 -1.34 -13.69 15.10
C PRO A 163 -0.33 -14.35 14.13
N GLU A 164 0.49 -15.25 14.67
CA GLU A 164 1.40 -16.06 13.88
C GLU A 164 0.65 -16.87 12.80
N GLY A 165 1.24 -16.98 11.62
CA GLY A 165 0.62 -17.63 10.45
C GLY A 165 -0.32 -16.74 9.65
N LEU A 166 -0.62 -15.51 10.12
CA LEU A 166 -1.38 -14.53 9.36
C LEU A 166 -0.47 -13.42 8.82
N ILE A 167 -0.89 -12.84 7.71
CA ILE A 167 -0.18 -11.75 7.03
C ILE A 167 -0.83 -10.42 7.42
N PRO A 168 -0.08 -9.45 7.96
CA PRO A 168 -0.63 -8.14 8.30
C PRO A 168 -1.01 -7.37 7.05
N VAL A 169 -2.13 -6.64 7.10
CA VAL A 169 -2.68 -5.88 5.97
C VAL A 169 -2.93 -4.44 6.39
N TYR A 170 -2.23 -3.51 5.75
CA TYR A 170 -2.50 -2.08 5.89
C TYR A 170 -3.76 -1.71 5.08
N ASP A 171 -4.77 -1.22 5.79
CA ASP A 171 -6.05 -0.78 5.25
C ASP A 171 -6.33 0.70 5.53
N GLY A 172 -5.34 1.44 6.05
CA GLY A 172 -5.49 2.85 6.43
C GLY A 172 -6.33 3.07 7.69
N GLY A 173 -6.58 2.03 8.49
CA GLY A 173 -7.38 2.07 9.71
C GLY A 173 -6.82 1.23 10.84
N THR A 174 -7.65 0.36 11.42
CA THR A 174 -7.34 -0.44 12.62
C THR A 174 -6.43 -1.64 12.33
N GLY A 175 -6.10 -1.89 11.06
CA GLY A 175 -5.34 -3.05 10.62
C GLY A 175 -6.23 -4.26 10.37
N LYS A 176 -5.87 -5.03 9.34
CA LYS A 176 -6.50 -6.31 8.97
C LYS A 176 -5.44 -7.42 8.91
N SER A 177 -5.89 -8.65 8.75
CA SER A 177 -5.01 -9.78 8.46
C SER A 177 -5.56 -10.66 7.35
N HIS A 178 -4.67 -11.24 6.55
CA HIS A 178 -4.99 -12.24 5.53
C HIS A 178 -4.33 -13.58 5.84
N ASP A 179 -4.93 -14.68 5.38
CA ASP A 179 -4.19 -15.93 5.16
C ASP A 179 -3.32 -15.84 3.89
N GLU A 180 -2.61 -16.93 3.56
CA GLU A 180 -1.74 -16.98 2.36
C GLU A 180 -2.51 -16.70 1.07
N GLU A 181 -3.77 -17.17 0.98
CA GLU A 181 -4.64 -17.02 -0.18
C GLU A 181 -5.20 -15.60 -0.34
N GLY A 182 -5.20 -14.79 0.73
CA GLY A 182 -5.74 -13.44 0.69
C GLY A 182 -7.13 -13.28 1.27
N ASN A 183 -7.65 -14.28 1.97
CA ASN A 183 -8.92 -14.17 2.67
C ASN A 183 -8.75 -13.40 3.97
N THR A 184 -9.66 -12.46 4.25
CA THR A 184 -9.64 -11.69 5.49
C THR A 184 -9.91 -12.57 6.70
N ARG A 185 -9.04 -12.46 7.71
CA ARG A 185 -9.17 -13.12 9.00
C ARG A 185 -9.27 -12.06 10.11
N PRO A 186 -10.15 -12.25 11.10
CA PRO A 186 -10.33 -11.29 12.17
C PRO A 186 -9.10 -11.26 13.07
N ILE A 187 -8.70 -10.06 13.50
CA ILE A 187 -7.62 -9.86 14.46
C ILE A 187 -8.19 -9.72 15.89
N ALA A 188 -7.35 -9.89 16.92
CA ALA A 188 -7.81 -9.85 18.31
C ALA A 188 -8.48 -8.52 18.70
N THR A 189 -8.13 -7.42 18.03
CA THR A 189 -8.76 -6.10 18.17
C THR A 189 -10.17 -6.04 17.57
N ASP A 190 -10.49 -6.83 16.54
CA ASP A 190 -11.85 -6.93 15.98
C ASP A 190 -12.85 -7.52 16.99
N ARG A 191 -12.36 -8.36 17.90
CA ARG A 191 -13.21 -9.01 18.92
C ARG A 191 -13.64 -8.08 20.05
N ARG A 192 -13.10 -6.85 20.13
CA ARG A 192 -13.44 -5.88 21.20
C ARG A 192 -14.62 -4.97 20.86
N VAL A 193 -15.20 -5.04 19.66
CA VAL A 193 -16.36 -4.22 19.29
C VAL A 193 -17.55 -5.10 18.90
N ARG A 194 -18.12 -5.80 19.89
CA ARG A 194 -19.55 -6.14 19.98
C ARG A 194 -19.93 -6.34 21.44
N LEU A 195 -20.05 -5.24 22.18
CA LEU A 195 -20.97 -5.18 23.30
C LEU A 195 -21.89 -3.99 23.04
N PHE A 196 -23.19 -4.30 23.06
CA PHE A 196 -24.38 -3.46 22.86
C PHE A 196 -24.83 -3.28 21.41
#